data_AF-A0A7G8Z9B1-F1
#
_entry.id   AF-A0A7G8Z9B1-F1
#
_cell.length_a   1.000
_cell.length_b   1.000
_cell.length_c   1.000
_cell.angle_alpha   90.00
_cell.angle_beta   90.00
_cell.angle_gamma   90.00
#
_symmetry.space_group_name_H-M   'P 1'
#
loop_
_entity.id
_entity.type
_entity.pdbx_description
1 polymer ?
#
loop_
_entity_poly.entity_id
_entity_poly.type
_entity_poly.pdbx_seq_one_letter_code
_entity_poly.pdbx_strand_id
1 'polypeptide(L)'
;MMIYRKDAGKLHQNLDPKFLELLKIPQLPRILLNDVSSFRWLCKILNSFIYLSVAVFIMTPLISMANQQFHQIHPIKNMFVIPGAYPWKISPNGLFYKIHFIVESASIIFAFLVSGGIDSLFTLYIFQISGQLREMSYRITHTNSKTTGHKKIIRECILQHEVLMQCRDIYFFLFFQSQKYKEAVYGSHWQSNKNFMTSIIIMLGQRPLILTACKFSIVSIDIFVKVKPIQNF
;
A
#
# COMPACT_ATOMS: atom_id res chain seq x y z
N MET A 1 -15.80 2.02 -4.63
CA MET A 1 -15.10 0.98 -3.84
C MET A 1 -15.93 -0.29 -3.54
N MET A 2 -17.11 -0.49 -4.16
CA MET A 2 -17.86 -1.77 -4.02
C MET A 2 -17.41 -2.87 -5.00
N ILE A 3 -16.74 -2.49 -6.09
CA ILE A 3 -16.46 -3.38 -7.22
C ILE A 3 -15.45 -4.48 -6.86
N TYR A 4 -14.40 -4.15 -6.10
CA TYR A 4 -13.35 -5.10 -5.70
C TYR A 4 -13.53 -5.70 -4.29
N ARG A 5 -14.68 -5.48 -3.66
CA ARG A 5 -14.92 -5.92 -2.27
C ARG A 5 -14.79 -7.44 -2.11
N LYS A 6 -15.26 -8.20 -3.10
CA LYS A 6 -15.19 -9.67 -3.08
C LYS A 6 -13.74 -10.16 -3.19
N ASP A 7 -12.95 -9.54 -4.08
CA ASP A 7 -11.55 -9.91 -4.29
C ASP A 7 -10.68 -9.52 -3.08
N ALA A 8 -10.87 -8.31 -2.54
CA ALA A 8 -10.23 -7.86 -1.29
C ALA A 8 -10.63 -8.73 -0.09
N GLY A 9 -11.91 -9.14 -0.01
CA GLY A 9 -12.40 -10.06 1.02
C GLY A 9 -11.75 -11.44 0.91
N LYS A 10 -11.68 -12.01 -0.29
CA LYS A 10 -11.01 -13.30 -0.55
C LYS A 10 -9.52 -13.23 -0.24
N LEU A 11 -8.88 -12.12 -0.59
CA LEU A 11 -7.47 -11.87 -0.29
C LEU A 11 -7.22 -11.84 1.22
N HIS A 12 -8.00 -11.05 1.96
CA HIS A 12 -7.88 -10.94 3.41
C HIS A 12 -8.11 -12.29 4.09
N GLN A 13 -9.15 -13.03 3.68
CA GLN A 13 -9.45 -14.37 4.20
C GLN A 13 -8.33 -15.39 3.93
N ASN A 14 -7.55 -15.24 2.85
CA ASN A 14 -6.44 -16.14 2.56
C ASN A 14 -5.14 -15.74 3.26
N LEU A 15 -4.85 -14.43 3.32
CA LEU A 15 -3.59 -13.91 3.86
C LEU A 15 -3.58 -13.91 5.38
N ASP A 16 -4.64 -13.42 6.01
CA ASP A 16 -4.66 -13.10 7.43
C ASP A 16 -4.54 -14.33 8.35
N PRO A 17 -5.37 -15.39 8.21
CA PRO A 17 -5.26 -16.56 9.08
C PRO A 17 -3.91 -17.26 8.93
N LYS A 18 -3.39 -17.31 7.72
CA LYS A 18 -2.08 -17.91 7.44
C LYS A 18 -0.94 -17.09 8.01
N PHE A 19 -0.99 -15.77 7.89
CA PHE A 19 0.00 -14.88 8.51
C PHE A 19 -0.01 -15.03 10.05
N LEU A 20 -1.19 -15.14 10.65
CA LEU A 20 -1.34 -15.39 12.09
C LEU A 20 -0.80 -16.77 12.51
N GLU A 21 -0.98 -17.80 11.69
CA GLU A 21 -0.40 -19.13 11.93
C GLU A 21 1.13 -19.07 11.90
N LEU A 22 1.70 -18.38 10.91
CA LEU A 22 3.14 -18.17 10.80
C LEU A 22 3.73 -17.40 11.99
N LEU A 23 2.95 -16.48 12.59
CA LEU A 23 3.36 -15.77 13.79
C LEU A 23 3.39 -16.64 15.07
N LYS A 24 2.70 -17.78 15.09
CA LYS A 24 2.71 -18.69 16.25
C LYS A 24 3.98 -19.56 16.32
N ILE A 25 4.70 -19.68 15.21
CA ILE A 25 5.90 -20.53 15.11
C ILE A 25 7.09 -19.78 15.74
N PRO A 26 7.72 -20.23 16.83
CA PRO A 26 8.63 -19.42 17.64
C PRO A 26 9.85 -18.82 16.91
N GLN A 27 10.29 -19.42 15.79
CA GLN A 27 11.47 -18.95 15.03
C GLN A 27 11.12 -17.93 13.94
N LEU A 28 9.87 -17.85 13.51
CA LEU A 28 9.43 -17.16 12.30
C LEU A 28 9.06 -15.67 12.49
N PRO A 29 8.44 -15.23 13.60
CA PRO A 29 8.08 -13.84 13.84
C PRO A 29 9.25 -12.89 13.68
N ARG A 30 10.46 -13.29 14.10
CA ARG A 30 11.65 -12.46 13.95
C ARG A 30 11.98 -12.18 12.48
N ILE A 31 11.75 -13.16 11.62
CA ILE A 31 11.99 -13.07 10.18
C ILE A 31 10.86 -12.28 9.50
N LEU A 32 9.60 -12.61 9.83
CA LEU A 32 8.41 -11.95 9.28
C LEU A 32 8.32 -10.47 9.68
N LEU A 33 8.59 -10.17 10.95
CA LEU A 33 8.45 -8.83 11.53
C LEU A 33 9.72 -7.98 11.44
N ASN A 34 10.79 -8.46 10.80
CA ASN A 34 12.05 -7.71 10.70
C ASN A 34 11.87 -6.31 10.08
N ASP A 35 10.82 -6.10 9.26
CA ASP A 35 10.52 -4.81 8.63
C ASP A 35 9.34 -4.06 9.28
N VAL A 36 8.77 -4.58 10.38
CA VAL A 36 7.55 -4.00 10.98
C VAL A 36 7.77 -2.59 11.51
N SER A 37 8.97 -2.30 12.02
CA SER A 37 9.35 -0.98 12.53
C SER A 37 9.40 0.05 11.40
N SER A 38 10.09 -0.29 10.31
CA SER A 38 10.17 0.53 9.09
C SER A 38 8.79 0.75 8.49
N PHE A 39 7.98 -0.31 8.39
CA PHE A 39 6.60 -0.23 7.92
C PHE A 39 5.74 0.73 8.76
N ARG A 40 5.77 0.56 10.08
CA ARG A 40 4.98 1.39 11.00
C ARG A 40 5.42 2.85 10.96
N TRP A 41 6.72 3.08 10.81
CA TRP A 41 7.28 4.42 10.68
C TRP A 41 6.82 5.10 9.38
N LEU A 42 6.89 4.40 8.24
CA LEU A 42 6.39 4.91 6.96
C LEU A 42 4.90 5.25 7.01
N CYS A 43 4.07 4.34 7.55
CA CYS A 43 2.64 4.60 7.70
C CYS A 43 2.37 5.81 8.60
N LYS A 44 3.10 5.95 9.72
CA LYS A 44 2.95 7.11 10.62
C LYS A 44 3.33 8.42 9.94
N ILE A 45 4.42 8.44 9.18
CA ILE A 45 4.87 9.64 8.47
C ILE A 45 3.87 10.04 7.40
N LEU A 46 3.46 9.10 6.55
CA LEU A 46 2.49 9.37 5.48
C LEU A 46 1.17 9.89 6.05
N ASN A 47 0.63 9.23 7.08
CA ASN A 47 -0.58 9.69 7.76
C ASN A 47 -0.37 11.06 8.41
N SER A 48 0.77 11.33 9.04
CA SER A 48 1.07 12.63 9.65
C SER A 48 1.09 13.76 8.61
N PHE A 49 1.68 13.54 7.42
CA PHE A 49 1.67 14.51 6.34
C PHE A 49 0.26 14.78 5.80
N ILE A 50 -0.58 13.74 5.71
CA ILE A 50 -1.98 13.88 5.31
C ILE A 50 -2.78 14.69 6.34
N TYR A 51 -2.63 14.40 7.65
CA TYR A 51 -3.30 15.18 8.67
C TYR A 51 -2.82 16.64 8.71
N LEU A 52 -1.53 16.87 8.50
CA LEU A 52 -0.97 18.22 8.41
C LEU A 52 -1.53 18.99 7.22
N SER A 53 -1.63 18.36 6.04
CA SER A 53 -2.17 19.03 4.86
C SER A 53 -3.63 19.41 5.06
N VAL A 54 -4.45 18.50 5.59
CA VAL A 54 -5.87 18.77 5.92
C VAL A 54 -6.00 19.91 6.94
N ALA A 55 -5.15 19.93 7.97
CA ALA A 55 -5.14 21.01 8.95
C ALA A 55 -4.83 22.35 8.28
N VAL A 56 -3.83 22.42 7.38
CA VAL A 56 -3.54 23.64 6.63
C VAL A 56 -4.75 24.08 5.80
N PHE A 57 -5.41 23.17 5.08
CA PHE A 57 -6.60 23.49 4.29
C PHE A 57 -7.74 24.09 5.11
N ILE A 58 -7.97 23.62 6.34
CA ILE A 58 -9.01 24.17 7.23
C ILE A 58 -8.55 25.47 7.90
N MET A 59 -7.27 25.58 8.23
CA MET A 59 -6.73 26.77 8.91
C MET A 59 -6.59 27.97 7.97
N THR A 60 -6.29 27.80 6.68
CA THR A 60 -6.18 28.90 5.71
C THR A 60 -7.42 29.81 5.67
N PRO A 61 -8.66 29.30 5.51
CA PRO A 61 -9.85 30.15 5.53
C PRO A 61 -10.12 30.76 6.92
N LEU A 62 -9.82 30.04 8.02
CA LEU A 62 -9.97 30.59 9.39
C LEU A 62 -9.02 31.76 9.66
N ILE A 63 -7.75 31.64 9.26
CA ILE A 63 -6.75 32.70 9.39
C ILE A 63 -7.15 33.90 8.53
N SER A 64 -7.60 33.66 7.28
CA SER A 64 -8.06 34.71 6.39
C SER A 64 -9.27 35.46 6.97
N MET A 65 -10.25 34.74 7.53
CA MET A 65 -11.41 35.32 8.20
C MET A 65 -11.02 36.14 9.43
N ALA A 66 -10.17 35.61 10.31
CA ALA A 66 -9.70 36.33 11.49
C ALA A 66 -8.96 37.63 11.11
N ASN A 67 -8.13 37.57 10.06
CA ASN A 67 -7.38 38.73 9.56
C ASN A 67 -8.32 39.80 8.97
N GLN A 68 -9.33 39.40 8.18
CA GLN A 68 -10.33 40.33 7.62
C GLN A 68 -11.18 41.00 8.70
N GLN A 69 -11.51 40.27 9.77
CA GLN A 69 -12.23 40.82 10.93
C GLN A 69 -11.39 41.85 11.69
N PHE A 70 -10.09 41.56 11.90
CA PHE A 70 -9.19 42.47 12.58
C PHE A 70 -8.99 43.79 11.82
N HIS A 71 -8.90 43.72 10.48
CA HIS A 71 -8.70 44.89 9.62
C HIS A 71 -10.00 45.60 9.18
N GLN A 72 -11.17 45.21 9.68
CA GLN A 72 -12.48 45.80 9.35
C GLN A 72 -12.76 45.96 7.84
N ILE A 73 -12.28 45.02 7.03
CA ILE A 73 -12.45 45.10 5.56
C ILE A 73 -13.88 44.65 5.21
N HIS A 74 -14.69 45.58 4.73
CA HIS A 74 -16.02 45.30 4.17
C HIS A 74 -16.00 45.47 2.65
N PRO A 75 -16.57 44.54 1.86
CA PRO A 75 -17.26 43.31 2.28
C PRO A 75 -16.29 42.16 2.59
N ILE A 76 -16.64 41.34 3.60
CA ILE A 76 -15.91 40.14 3.97
C ILE A 76 -15.94 39.16 2.79
N LYS A 77 -14.77 38.81 2.25
CA LYS A 77 -14.66 37.82 1.18
C LYS A 77 -14.66 36.44 1.83
N ASN A 78 -15.82 35.79 1.82
CA ASN A 78 -16.00 34.42 2.31
C ASN A 78 -15.12 33.45 1.51
N MET A 79 -14.04 32.99 2.13
CA MET A 79 -13.17 31.95 1.56
C MET A 79 -13.66 30.60 2.07
N PHE A 80 -14.30 29.82 1.20
CA PHE A 80 -14.73 28.46 1.51
C PHE A 80 -13.53 27.51 1.53
N VAL A 81 -13.64 26.38 2.23
CA VAL A 81 -12.58 25.35 2.27
C VAL A 81 -12.39 24.73 0.88
N ILE A 82 -13.46 24.68 0.09
CA ILE A 82 -13.44 24.27 -1.32
C ILE A 82 -13.94 25.46 -2.16
N PRO A 83 -13.22 25.88 -3.20
CA PRO A 83 -13.71 26.88 -4.12
C PRO A 83 -14.86 26.29 -4.97
N GLY A 84 -16.09 26.38 -4.47
CA GLY A 84 -17.30 25.87 -5.11
C GLY A 84 -18.34 26.97 -5.33
N ALA A 85 -19.03 26.92 -6.47
CA ALA A 85 -20.21 27.74 -6.72
C ALA A 85 -21.46 27.00 -6.24
N TYR A 86 -22.23 27.62 -5.35
CA TYR A 86 -23.46 27.04 -4.80
C TYR A 86 -24.71 27.69 -5.43
N PRO A 87 -25.80 26.94 -5.64
CA PRO A 87 -26.99 27.45 -6.30
C PRO A 87 -27.82 28.44 -5.44
N TRP A 88 -27.47 28.63 -4.16
CA TRP A 88 -28.11 29.59 -3.26
C TRP A 88 -27.15 30.73 -2.86
N LYS A 89 -27.71 31.92 -2.58
CA LYS A 89 -26.93 33.09 -2.15
C LYS A 89 -26.56 32.98 -0.68
N ILE A 90 -25.26 33.02 -0.36
CA ILE A 90 -24.75 32.88 1.01
C ILE A 90 -24.43 34.28 1.54
N SER A 91 -25.17 34.72 2.56
CA SER A 91 -24.89 36.01 3.22
C SER A 91 -23.58 35.94 4.00
N PRO A 92 -22.67 36.93 3.86
CA PRO A 92 -21.46 37.01 4.66
C PRO A 92 -21.80 37.06 6.16
N ASN A 93 -21.10 36.25 6.95
CA ASN A 93 -21.23 36.13 8.41
C ASN A 93 -22.58 35.59 8.94
N GLY A 94 -23.45 35.04 8.08
CA GLY A 94 -24.72 34.44 8.49
C GLY A 94 -24.57 33.03 9.12
N LEU A 95 -25.58 32.60 9.88
CA LEU A 95 -25.63 31.24 10.47
C LEU A 95 -25.50 30.13 9.41
N PHE A 96 -26.11 30.33 8.23
CA PHE A 96 -25.99 29.42 7.09
C PHE A 96 -24.55 29.23 6.60
N TYR A 97 -23.74 30.29 6.61
CA TYR A 97 -22.32 30.20 6.23
C TYR A 97 -21.54 29.33 7.21
N LYS A 98 -21.78 29.48 8.52
CA LYS A 98 -21.11 28.67 9.56
C LYS A 98 -21.46 27.18 9.44
N ILE A 99 -22.74 26.87 9.21
CA ILE A 99 -23.18 25.49 8.98
C ILE A 99 -22.51 24.91 7.73
N HIS A 100 -22.49 25.67 6.63
CA HIS A 100 -21.88 25.26 5.39
C HIS A 100 -20.38 24.95 5.56
N PHE A 101 -19.65 25.84 6.25
CA PHE A 101 -18.24 25.67 6.57
C PHE A 101 -17.98 24.40 7.39
N ILE A 102 -18.83 24.10 8.38
CA ILE A 102 -18.72 22.87 9.19
C ILE A 102 -18.95 21.63 8.32
N VAL A 103 -19.97 21.65 7.46
CA VAL A 103 -20.29 20.52 6.57
C VAL A 103 -19.16 20.27 5.56
N GLU A 104 -18.62 21.33 4.95
CA GLU A 104 -17.48 21.22 4.03
C GLU A 104 -16.24 20.67 4.75
N SER A 105 -15.92 21.21 5.93
CA SER A 105 -14.79 20.76 6.73
C SER A 105 -14.92 19.28 7.12
N ALA A 106 -16.12 18.87 7.57
CA ALA A 106 -16.41 17.47 7.91
C ALA A 106 -16.29 16.55 6.70
N SER A 107 -16.75 17.01 5.53
CA SER A 107 -16.68 16.24 4.28
C SER A 107 -15.23 16.00 3.85
N ILE A 108 -14.37 17.03 3.95
CA ILE A 108 -12.94 16.92 3.66
C ILE A 108 -12.28 15.94 4.63
N ILE A 109 -12.49 16.12 5.94
CA ILE A 109 -11.91 15.24 6.96
C ILE A 109 -12.31 13.78 6.67
N PHE A 110 -13.59 13.53 6.37
CA PHE A 110 -14.07 12.20 6.04
C PHE A 110 -13.41 11.63 4.78
N ALA A 111 -13.31 12.40 3.70
CA ALA A 111 -12.67 11.97 2.46
C ALA A 111 -11.20 11.57 2.68
N PHE A 112 -10.45 12.35 3.45
CA PHE A 112 -9.05 12.08 3.76
C PHE A 112 -8.87 10.91 4.74
N LEU A 113 -9.74 10.77 5.75
CA LEU A 113 -9.74 9.62 6.66
C LEU A 113 -9.96 8.30 5.91
N VAL A 114 -10.95 8.28 5.00
CA VAL A 114 -11.22 7.10 4.17
C VAL A 114 -10.03 6.81 3.27
N SER A 115 -9.46 7.82 2.62
CA SER A 115 -8.32 7.63 1.71
C SER A 115 -7.07 7.13 2.46
N GLY A 116 -6.68 7.77 3.56
CA GLY A 116 -5.52 7.35 4.37
C GLY A 116 -5.71 5.99 5.04
N GLY A 117 -6.94 5.65 5.43
CA GLY A 117 -7.29 4.33 5.94
C GLY A 117 -7.12 3.24 4.89
N ILE A 118 -7.59 3.49 3.66
CA ILE A 118 -7.45 2.58 2.54
C ILE A 118 -5.98 2.36 2.18
N ASP A 119 -5.18 3.42 2.09
CA ASP A 119 -3.75 3.32 1.79
C ASP A 119 -3.00 2.52 2.86
N SER A 120 -3.34 2.75 4.14
CA SER A 120 -2.77 1.99 5.27
C SER A 120 -3.13 0.49 5.19
N LEU A 121 -4.37 0.16 4.83
CA LEU A 121 -4.83 -1.23 4.62
C LEU A 121 -4.10 -1.90 3.45
N PHE A 122 -3.96 -1.21 2.31
CA PHE A 122 -3.19 -1.72 1.18
C PHE A 122 -1.73 -1.98 1.54
N THR A 123 -1.12 -1.05 2.26
CA THR A 123 0.27 -1.19 2.71
C THR A 123 0.39 -2.39 3.65
N LEU A 124 -0.58 -2.64 4.54
CA LEU A 124 -0.60 -3.84 5.40
C LEU A 124 -0.68 -5.15 4.60
N TYR A 125 -1.48 -5.23 3.54
CA TYR A 125 -1.49 -6.41 2.68
C TYR A 125 -0.13 -6.63 1.99
N ILE A 126 0.51 -5.56 1.53
CA ILE A 126 1.87 -5.63 0.99
C ILE A 126 2.84 -6.23 2.02
N PHE A 127 2.76 -5.76 3.27
CA PHE A 127 3.60 -6.28 4.35
C PHE A 127 3.34 -7.77 4.62
N GLN A 128 2.08 -8.20 4.70
CA GLN A 128 1.71 -9.60 4.91
C GLN A 128 2.25 -10.51 3.80
N ILE A 129 2.04 -10.12 2.54
CA ILE A 129 2.52 -10.88 1.38
C ILE A 129 4.06 -10.98 1.39
N SER A 130 4.73 -9.89 1.75
CA SER A 130 6.19 -9.84 1.82
C SER A 130 6.75 -10.72 2.94
N GLY A 131 6.08 -10.75 4.08
CA GLY A 131 6.39 -11.67 5.17
C GLY A 131 6.28 -13.12 4.72
N GLN A 132 5.22 -13.48 3.98
CA GLN A 132 5.05 -14.83 3.44
C GLN A 132 6.13 -15.19 2.41
N LEU A 133 6.54 -14.26 1.53
CA LEU A 133 7.63 -14.53 0.59
C LEU A 133 8.99 -14.72 1.28
N ARG A 134 9.27 -13.92 2.32
CA ARG A 134 10.49 -14.04 3.12
C ARG A 134 10.53 -15.38 3.86
N GLU A 135 9.38 -15.82 4.34
CA GLU A 135 9.21 -17.12 4.98
C GLU A 135 9.51 -18.28 4.02
N MET A 136 8.95 -18.25 2.80
CA MET A 136 9.25 -19.25 1.77
C MET A 136 10.74 -19.25 1.40
N SER A 137 11.35 -18.06 1.28
CA SER A 137 12.79 -17.91 1.04
C SER A 137 13.63 -18.55 2.18
N TYR A 138 13.24 -18.32 3.44
CA TYR A 138 13.89 -18.94 4.59
C TYR A 138 13.79 -20.47 4.56
N ARG A 139 12.61 -21.03 4.27
CA ARG A 139 12.42 -22.49 4.16
C ARG A 139 13.29 -23.10 3.07
N ILE A 140 13.37 -22.46 1.90
CA ILE A 140 14.14 -22.98 0.76
C ILE A 140 15.66 -22.94 1.04
N THR A 141 16.15 -21.88 1.68
CA THR A 141 17.59 -21.72 2.00
C THR A 141 18.06 -22.64 3.12
N HIS A 142 17.19 -22.93 4.10
CA HIS A 142 17.55 -23.76 5.27
C HIS A 142 17.24 -25.25 5.11
N THR A 143 16.56 -25.66 4.03
CA THR A 143 16.28 -27.08 3.79
C THR A 143 17.46 -27.73 3.04
N ASN A 144 18.05 -28.78 3.63
CA ASN A 144 19.14 -29.54 3.01
C ASN A 144 18.66 -30.34 1.80
N SER A 145 19.38 -30.28 0.66
CA SER A 145 18.98 -30.91 -0.61
C SER A 145 18.87 -32.45 -0.56
N LYS A 146 19.41 -33.07 0.51
CA LYS A 146 19.45 -34.52 0.72
C LYS A 146 18.26 -35.09 1.48
N THR A 147 17.42 -34.26 2.11
CA THR A 147 16.31 -34.74 2.94
C THR A 147 15.08 -35.04 2.09
N THR A 148 14.44 -36.20 2.28
CA THR A 148 13.19 -36.62 1.58
C THR A 148 12.07 -35.58 1.68
N GLY A 149 12.06 -34.74 2.72
CA GLY A 149 11.13 -33.62 2.91
C GLY A 149 11.35 -32.39 2.01
N HIS A 150 12.51 -32.25 1.37
CA HIS A 150 12.81 -31.12 0.47
C HIS A 150 11.84 -31.06 -0.72
N LYS A 151 11.38 -32.23 -1.21
CA LYS A 151 10.32 -32.33 -2.24
C LYS A 151 9.03 -31.65 -1.82
N LYS A 152 8.58 -31.97 -0.62
CA LYS A 152 7.30 -31.51 -0.08
C LYS A 152 7.35 -30.00 0.16
N ILE A 153 8.45 -29.49 0.73
CA ILE A 153 8.65 -28.08 1.03
C ILE A 153 8.65 -27.23 -0.25
N ILE A 154 9.38 -27.63 -1.29
CA ILE A 154 9.39 -26.89 -2.56
C ILE A 154 8.00 -26.89 -3.21
N ARG A 155 7.32 -28.05 -3.24
CA ARG A 155 5.96 -28.14 -3.82
C ARG A 155 4.98 -27.25 -3.07
N GLU A 156 5.10 -27.18 -1.76
CA GLU A 156 4.29 -26.30 -0.92
C GLU A 156 4.60 -24.83 -1.22
N CYS A 157 5.88 -24.43 -1.29
CA CYS A 157 6.26 -23.06 -1.70
C CYS A 157 5.72 -22.69 -3.09
N ILE A 158 5.73 -23.62 -4.06
CA ILE A 158 5.16 -23.40 -5.41
C ILE A 158 3.66 -23.13 -5.34
N LEU A 159 2.90 -24.00 -4.66
CA LEU A 159 1.45 -23.84 -4.54
C LEU A 159 1.08 -22.55 -3.80
N GLN A 160 1.83 -22.22 -2.75
CA GLN A 160 1.60 -21.01 -1.99
C GLN A 160 1.94 -19.75 -2.80
N HIS A 161 3.04 -19.78 -3.57
CA HIS A 161 3.37 -18.70 -4.50
C HIS A 161 2.31 -18.55 -5.58
N GLU A 162 1.80 -19.65 -6.14
CA GLU A 162 0.72 -19.63 -7.14
C GLU A 162 -0.55 -18.96 -6.61
N VAL A 163 -0.98 -19.31 -5.39
CA VAL A 163 -2.17 -18.69 -4.75
C VAL A 163 -1.94 -17.18 -4.52
N LEU A 164 -0.74 -16.77 -4.12
CA LEU A 164 -0.38 -15.35 -3.98
C LEU A 164 -0.36 -14.64 -5.33
N MET A 165 0.08 -15.31 -6.40
CA MET A 165 0.12 -14.78 -7.76
C MET A 165 -1.27 -14.62 -8.40
N GLN A 166 -2.25 -15.42 -7.99
CA GLN A 166 -3.64 -15.27 -8.43
C GLN A 166 -4.31 -14.01 -7.87
N CYS A 167 -3.76 -13.41 -6.80
CA CYS A 167 -4.25 -12.18 -6.19
C CYS A 167 -3.70 -10.94 -6.93
N ARG A 168 -4.25 -10.67 -8.12
CA ARG A 168 -3.68 -9.84 -9.21
C ARG A 168 -3.56 -8.31 -8.97
N ASP A 169 -3.78 -7.79 -7.76
CA ASP A 169 -3.99 -6.34 -7.56
C ASP A 169 -2.97 -5.55 -6.68
N ILE A 170 -1.80 -6.08 -6.24
CA ILE A 170 -0.97 -5.42 -5.17
C ILE A 170 0.49 -5.07 -5.55
N TYR A 171 0.80 -4.96 -6.84
CA TYR A 171 2.15 -5.21 -7.38
C TYR A 171 3.14 -4.03 -7.53
N PHE A 172 3.80 -3.55 -6.48
CA PHE A 172 5.13 -2.88 -6.66
C PHE A 172 6.20 -3.48 -5.75
N PHE A 173 5.94 -3.57 -4.45
CA PHE A 173 6.90 -4.16 -3.51
C PHE A 173 7.02 -5.69 -3.65
N LEU A 174 5.95 -6.32 -4.15
CA LEU A 174 5.93 -7.72 -4.58
C LEU A 174 7.01 -8.06 -5.61
N PHE A 175 7.37 -7.12 -6.50
CA PHE A 175 8.47 -7.29 -7.45
C PHE A 175 9.79 -7.50 -6.72
N PHE A 176 10.13 -6.61 -5.80
CA PHE A 176 11.41 -6.63 -5.10
C PHE A 176 11.55 -7.89 -4.22
N GLN A 177 10.48 -8.27 -3.53
CA GLN A 177 10.49 -9.51 -2.74
C GLN A 177 10.51 -10.77 -3.61
N SER A 178 9.83 -10.75 -4.76
CA SER A 178 9.92 -11.83 -5.76
C SER A 178 11.34 -11.98 -6.32
N GLN A 179 12.08 -10.88 -6.54
CA GLN A 179 13.48 -10.95 -6.97
C GLN A 179 14.39 -11.56 -5.90
N LYS A 180 14.27 -11.11 -4.64
CA LYS A 180 15.02 -11.72 -3.52
C LYS A 180 14.69 -13.20 -3.34
N TYR A 181 13.43 -13.57 -3.55
CA TYR A 181 13.02 -14.97 -3.55
C TYR A 181 13.70 -15.76 -4.67
N LYS A 182 13.77 -15.22 -5.90
CA LYS A 182 14.49 -15.85 -7.01
C LYS A 182 15.98 -16.02 -6.75
N GLU A 183 16.63 -15.02 -6.15
CA GLU A 183 18.04 -15.11 -5.76
C GLU A 183 18.28 -16.22 -4.75
N ALA A 184 17.40 -16.35 -3.75
CA ALA A 184 17.46 -17.43 -2.76
C ALA A 184 17.23 -18.82 -3.38
N VAL A 185 16.29 -18.93 -4.32
CA VAL A 185 16.06 -20.17 -5.09
C VAL A 185 17.27 -20.49 -5.96
N TYR A 186 17.84 -19.50 -6.65
CA TYR A 186 19.03 -19.66 -7.50
C TYR A 186 20.24 -20.14 -6.69
N GLY A 187 20.44 -19.57 -5.49
CA GLY A 187 21.52 -19.93 -4.57
C GLY A 187 21.33 -21.25 -3.82
N SER A 188 20.16 -21.89 -3.92
CA SER A 188 19.99 -23.24 -3.39
C SER A 188 20.80 -24.24 -4.24
N HIS A 189 21.42 -25.27 -3.66
CA HIS A 189 22.27 -26.23 -4.40
C HIS A 189 21.44 -27.25 -5.21
N TRP A 190 20.54 -26.76 -6.07
CA TRP A 190 19.58 -27.56 -6.83
C TRP A 190 20.16 -28.26 -8.07
N GLN A 191 21.31 -27.78 -8.56
CA GLN A 191 21.99 -28.28 -9.77
C GLN A 191 22.34 -29.78 -9.70
N SER A 192 22.42 -30.35 -8.49
CA SER A 192 22.77 -31.76 -8.28
C SER A 192 21.58 -32.71 -8.48
N ASN A 193 20.33 -32.22 -8.53
CA ASN A 193 19.13 -33.08 -8.53
C ASN A 193 18.20 -32.82 -9.73
N LYS A 194 18.31 -33.68 -10.75
CA LYS A 194 17.58 -33.58 -12.04
C LYS A 194 16.05 -33.57 -11.91
N ASN A 195 15.50 -34.16 -10.85
CA ASN A 195 14.05 -34.25 -10.63
C ASN A 195 13.38 -32.89 -10.32
N PHE A 196 14.16 -31.87 -9.98
CA PHE A 196 13.67 -30.56 -9.55
C PHE A 196 14.07 -29.41 -10.44
N MET A 197 14.99 -29.69 -11.35
CA MET A 197 15.54 -28.72 -12.28
C MET A 197 14.41 -27.99 -13.01
N THR A 198 13.42 -28.75 -13.51
CA THR A 198 12.27 -28.19 -14.23
C THR A 198 11.42 -27.27 -13.35
N SER A 199 11.08 -27.68 -12.12
CA SER A 199 10.27 -26.86 -11.21
C SER A 199 10.99 -25.58 -10.78
N ILE A 200 12.30 -25.66 -10.54
CA ILE A 200 13.12 -24.50 -10.16
C ILE A 200 13.33 -23.57 -11.35
N ILE A 201 13.55 -24.10 -12.55
CA ILE A 201 13.61 -23.29 -13.78
C ILE A 201 12.26 -22.59 -14.03
N ILE A 202 11.12 -23.23 -13.75
CA ILE A 202 9.80 -22.58 -13.83
C ILE A 202 9.70 -21.43 -12.82
N MET A 203 10.16 -21.62 -11.58
CA MET A 203 10.16 -20.55 -10.56
C MET A 203 11.09 -19.38 -10.93
N LEU A 204 12.27 -19.66 -11.49
CA LEU A 204 13.21 -18.63 -11.94
C LEU A 204 12.71 -17.92 -13.21
N GLY A 205 12.07 -18.67 -14.11
CA GLY A 205 11.55 -18.24 -15.40
C GLY A 205 10.19 -17.52 -15.34
N GLN A 206 9.48 -17.58 -14.22
CA GLN A 206 8.28 -16.77 -14.01
C GLN A 206 8.60 -15.29 -14.24
N ARG A 207 7.83 -14.59 -15.08
CA ARG A 207 8.08 -13.16 -15.33
C ARG A 207 7.99 -12.39 -14.02
N PRO A 208 8.92 -11.45 -13.76
CA PRO A 208 8.80 -10.59 -12.60
C PRO A 208 7.44 -9.90 -12.61
N LEU A 209 6.85 -9.82 -11.44
CA LEU A 209 5.55 -9.20 -11.22
C LEU A 209 5.62 -7.69 -11.43
N ILE A 210 4.85 -7.16 -12.35
CA ILE A 210 4.90 -5.75 -12.75
C ILE A 210 3.50 -5.15 -12.52
N LEU A 211 3.36 -4.06 -11.74
CA LEU A 211 2.08 -3.33 -11.67
C LEU A 211 1.77 -2.82 -13.06
N THR A 212 0.53 -2.96 -13.52
CA THR A 212 0.04 -2.12 -14.62
C THR A 212 -1.16 -1.34 -14.11
N ALA A 213 -0.97 -0.05 -13.81
CA ALA A 213 -2.06 0.84 -13.42
C ALA A 213 -3.11 0.86 -14.54
N CYS A 214 -4.28 0.28 -14.27
CA CYS A 214 -5.39 0.16 -15.22
C CYS A 214 -4.99 -0.34 -16.63
N LYS A 215 -4.02 -1.27 -16.73
CA LYS A 215 -3.43 -1.76 -18.00
C LYS A 215 -2.73 -0.67 -18.84
N PHE A 216 -2.56 0.53 -18.31
CA PHE A 216 -2.10 1.71 -19.05
C PHE A 216 -0.62 2.01 -18.83
N SER A 217 -0.12 1.83 -17.60
CA SER A 217 1.28 2.14 -17.31
C SER A 217 1.87 1.27 -16.20
N ILE A 218 3.14 0.92 -16.37
CA ILE A 218 3.88 0.14 -15.39
C ILE A 218 4.27 1.03 -14.22
N VAL A 219 3.71 0.81 -13.02
CA VAL A 219 4.13 1.56 -11.83
C VAL A 219 5.48 1.04 -11.37
N SER A 220 6.51 1.71 -11.87
CA SER A 220 7.91 1.62 -11.45
C SER A 220 8.35 2.99 -10.89
N ILE A 221 9.48 3.06 -10.19
CA ILE A 221 10.17 4.32 -9.90
C ILE A 221 10.37 5.14 -11.19
N ASP A 222 10.52 4.46 -12.32
CA ASP A 222 10.65 5.07 -13.64
C ASP A 222 9.41 5.86 -14.08
N ILE A 223 8.21 5.58 -13.53
CA ILE A 223 7.03 6.42 -13.76
C ILE A 223 7.26 7.82 -13.18
N PHE A 224 7.84 7.93 -11.98
CA PHE A 224 8.06 9.22 -11.34
C PHE A 224 9.18 10.01 -12.03
N VAL A 225 10.15 9.31 -12.63
CA VAL A 225 11.15 9.94 -13.51
C VAL A 225 10.51 10.46 -14.79
N LYS A 226 9.55 9.73 -15.37
CA LYS A 226 8.81 10.14 -16.57
C LYS A 226 7.74 11.21 -16.32
N VAL A 227 7.21 11.31 -15.10
CA VAL A 227 6.16 12.26 -14.72
C VAL A 227 6.71 13.64 -14.36
N LYS A 228 8.03 13.82 -14.21
CA LYS A 228 8.62 15.17 -14.25
C LYS A 228 8.55 15.71 -15.68
N PRO A 229 7.68 16.69 -16.00
CA PRO A 229 7.90 17.45 -17.20
C PRO A 229 9.14 18.31 -16.97
N ILE A 230 9.96 18.39 -17.99
CA ILE A 230 11.07 19.33 -18.11
C ILE A 230 10.54 20.74 -17.78
N GLN A 231 10.89 21.28 -16.62
CA GLN A 231 10.79 22.71 -16.37
C GLN A 231 11.95 23.38 -17.09
N ASN A 232 11.76 23.61 -18.39
CA ASN A 232 12.50 24.63 -19.15
C ASN A 232 11.49 25.73 -19.47
N PHE A 233 11.42 26.76 -18.64
CA PHE A 233 11.17 28.17 -18.99
C PHE A 233 11.59 29.03 -17.80
#